data_AF-A0A8S4HBD6-F1
#
_entry.id   AF-A0A8S4HBD6-F1
#
_cell.length_a   1.000
_cell.length_b   1.000
_cell.length_c   1.000
_cell.angle_alpha   90.00
_cell.angle_beta   90.00
_cell.angle_gamma   90.00
#
_symmetry.space_group_name_H-M   'P 1'
#
loop_
_entity.id
_entity.type
_entity.pdbx_description
1 polymer ?
#
loop_
_entity_poly.entity_id
_entity_poly.type
_entity_poly.pdbx_seq_one_letter_code
_entity_poly.pdbx_strand_id
1 'polypeptide(L)'
;MEESIYNFVYKFPQFESDISGIVDRSSDAYKGDCQKFTGNKLNSYDDIKGTFPNKCAKIVHHLEAKKVENDFKPAFCKYINYWLYDTLKDIDSFSKKNELLNAFYDTIGNLNVCQDYKKHIDKDIYIELNELYKLHEHLIKYKKGSTPEQQNYCNHAKEGAELYESHVRNKCRWVYNPDYCSSLEKFKNEYENHRSTDTKCLESMKYLTPVGYNPEAYFLIATFAMSIISFVFIYFYKFTSFGSWLRPRLPGGKNKTKKLEKKIQEFKNTPDVRNGRYTLPYHSSYS
;
A
#
# COMPACT_ATOMS: atom_id res chain seq x y z
N MET A 1 -6.06 20.08 9.22
CA MET A 1 -5.07 18.99 9.21
C MET A 1 -4.08 19.34 8.12
N GLU A 2 -2.81 19.49 8.44
CA GLU A 2 -1.80 19.86 7.44
C GLU A 2 -1.62 18.70 6.45
N GLU A 3 -1.76 18.96 5.15
CA GLU A 3 -1.67 17.89 4.17
C GLU A 3 -0.25 17.29 4.13
N SER A 4 -0.19 15.96 4.04
CA SER A 4 1.06 15.22 3.96
C SER A 4 1.89 15.60 2.73
N ILE A 5 3.22 15.46 2.80
CA ILE A 5 4.10 15.74 1.65
C ILE A 5 3.95 14.67 0.56
N TYR A 6 3.70 13.41 0.95
CA TYR A 6 3.47 12.29 0.04
C TYR A 6 2.32 12.56 -0.95
N ASN A 7 1.31 13.34 -0.55
CA ASN A 7 0.18 13.69 -1.40
C ASN A 7 0.55 14.50 -2.64
N PHE A 8 1.74 15.11 -2.68
CA PHE A 8 2.19 16.03 -3.72
C PHE A 8 3.37 15.53 -4.55
N VAL A 9 4.02 14.42 -4.13
CA VAL A 9 5.26 13.94 -4.77
C VAL A 9 5.07 13.62 -6.25
N TYR A 10 3.86 13.20 -6.65
CA TYR A 10 3.52 12.97 -8.05
C TYR A 10 3.73 14.18 -8.96
N LYS A 11 3.70 15.42 -8.42
CA LYS A 11 3.97 16.65 -9.17
C LYS A 11 5.46 16.99 -9.24
N PHE A 12 6.31 16.43 -8.39
CA PHE A 12 7.70 16.85 -8.22
C PHE A 12 8.54 16.66 -9.50
N PRO A 13 8.49 15.51 -10.22
CA PRO A 13 9.29 15.37 -11.44
C PRO A 13 8.83 16.32 -12.55
N GLN A 14 7.54 16.70 -12.58
CA GLN A 14 7.05 17.71 -13.52
C GLN A 14 7.60 19.10 -13.17
N PHE A 15 7.60 19.48 -11.88
CA PHE A 15 8.23 20.73 -11.45
C PHE A 15 9.72 20.76 -11.78
N GLU A 16 10.43 19.65 -11.56
CA GLU A 16 11.85 19.53 -11.94
C GLU A 16 12.04 19.76 -13.45
N SER A 17 11.22 19.12 -14.28
CA SER A 17 11.23 19.30 -15.74
C SER A 17 10.96 20.75 -16.14
N ASP A 18 9.95 21.39 -15.54
CA ASP A 18 9.57 22.78 -15.82
C ASP A 18 10.70 23.75 -15.46
N ILE A 19 11.30 23.58 -14.28
CA ILE A 19 12.40 24.43 -13.79
C ILE A 19 13.63 24.25 -14.67
N SER A 20 13.97 23.01 -15.02
CA SER A 20 15.15 22.71 -15.84
C SER A 20 15.03 23.27 -17.27
N GLY A 21 13.80 23.46 -17.77
CA GLY A 21 13.53 24.12 -19.05
C GLY A 21 13.67 25.65 -19.04
N ILE A 22 13.81 26.29 -17.87
CA ILE A 22 13.97 27.75 -17.77
C ILE A 22 15.37 28.16 -18.25
N VAL A 23 15.43 29.11 -19.19
CA VAL A 23 16.69 29.71 -19.67
C VAL A 23 17.31 30.55 -18.56
N ASP A 24 18.61 30.41 -18.32
CA ASP A 24 19.33 31.05 -17.20
C ASP A 24 19.07 32.57 -17.11
N ARG A 25 19.14 33.28 -18.25
CA ARG A 25 18.91 34.73 -18.34
C ARG A 25 17.56 35.17 -17.76
N SER A 26 16.54 34.32 -17.83
CA SER A 26 15.20 34.63 -17.35
C SER A 26 15.13 34.65 -15.81
N SER A 27 16.12 34.05 -15.14
CA SER A 27 16.19 33.96 -13.69
C SER A 27 17.25 34.86 -13.05
N ASP A 28 18.00 35.65 -13.84
CA ASP A 28 19.12 36.46 -13.35
C ASP A 28 18.74 37.44 -12.23
N ALA A 29 17.52 37.96 -12.26
CA ALA A 29 16.99 38.87 -11.23
C ALA A 29 17.00 38.24 -9.82
N TYR A 30 16.95 36.91 -9.71
CA TYR A 30 16.91 36.18 -8.42
C TYR A 30 18.25 35.58 -8.02
N LYS A 31 19.28 35.74 -8.86
CA LYS A 31 20.58 35.09 -8.64
C LYS A 31 21.32 35.64 -7.43
N GLY A 32 21.15 36.93 -7.12
CA GLY A 32 21.83 37.61 -6.03
C GLY A 32 21.57 36.98 -4.65
N ASP A 33 20.30 36.78 -4.29
CA ASP A 33 19.93 36.18 -3.00
C ASP A 33 20.36 34.71 -2.90
N CYS A 34 20.24 33.98 -4.01
CA CYS A 34 20.74 32.60 -4.09
C CYS A 34 22.27 32.54 -3.90
N GLN A 35 23.03 33.43 -4.54
CA GLN A 35 24.49 33.54 -4.35
C GLN A 35 24.86 33.93 -2.91
N LYS A 36 24.09 34.83 -2.29
CA LYS A 36 24.27 35.21 -0.89
C LYS A 36 24.09 34.03 0.05
N PHE A 37 23.04 33.22 -0.15
CA PHE A 37 22.84 32.00 0.63
C PHE A 37 24.01 31.03 0.44
N THR A 38 24.39 30.75 -0.82
CA THR A 38 25.51 29.84 -1.13
C THR A 38 26.83 30.32 -0.50
N GLY A 39 27.15 31.61 -0.60
CA GLY A 39 28.37 32.18 -0.04
C GLY A 39 28.42 32.16 1.49
N ASN A 40 27.27 32.30 2.15
CA ASN A 40 27.21 32.36 3.63
C ASN A 40 27.06 30.98 4.28
N LYS A 41 26.36 30.06 3.62
CA LYS A 41 25.92 28.78 4.22
C LYS A 41 26.51 27.55 3.54
N LEU A 42 26.94 27.67 2.29
CA LEU A 42 27.47 26.55 1.49
C LEU A 42 28.92 26.75 1.02
N ASN A 43 29.66 27.66 1.64
CA ASN A 43 31.02 28.02 1.20
C ASN A 43 32.04 26.87 1.25
N SER A 44 31.82 25.88 2.12
CA SER A 44 32.66 24.70 2.30
C SER A 44 32.29 23.51 1.40
N TYR A 45 31.30 23.65 0.51
CA TYR A 45 30.77 22.57 -0.32
C TYR A 45 30.93 22.90 -1.81
N ASP A 46 32.15 22.72 -2.33
CA ASP A 46 32.52 23.14 -3.68
C ASP A 46 31.70 22.47 -4.78
N ASP A 47 31.33 21.20 -4.62
CA ASP A 47 30.51 20.45 -5.59
C ASP A 47 29.11 21.05 -5.79
N ILE A 48 28.54 21.62 -4.73
CA ILE A 48 27.17 22.18 -4.71
C ILE A 48 27.20 23.66 -5.12
N LYS A 49 28.27 24.37 -4.74
CA LYS A 49 28.43 25.81 -4.90
C LYS A 49 28.31 26.30 -6.35
N GLY A 50 28.76 25.50 -7.31
CA GLY A 50 28.74 25.88 -8.74
C GLY A 50 27.35 25.88 -9.38
N THR A 51 26.51 24.90 -9.04
CA THR A 51 25.21 24.67 -9.70
C THR A 51 24.02 25.22 -8.91
N PHE A 52 24.15 25.30 -7.58
CA PHE A 52 23.08 25.72 -6.68
C PHE A 52 22.49 27.09 -7.01
N PRO A 53 23.26 28.18 -7.22
CA PRO A 53 22.68 29.50 -7.41
C PRO A 53 21.80 29.59 -8.65
N ASN A 54 22.18 28.91 -9.73
CA ASN A 54 21.42 28.90 -10.98
C ASN A 54 20.09 28.14 -10.81
N LYS A 55 20.10 26.95 -10.20
CA LYS A 55 18.87 26.17 -9.97
C LYS A 55 17.95 26.88 -8.97
N CYS A 56 18.50 27.43 -7.90
CA CYS A 56 17.79 28.28 -6.94
C CYS A 56 17.08 29.45 -7.62
N ALA A 57 17.77 30.19 -8.48
CA ALA A 57 17.19 31.33 -9.19
C ALA A 57 16.02 30.91 -10.10
N LYS A 58 16.13 29.76 -10.78
CA LYS A 58 15.04 29.20 -11.61
C LYS A 58 13.83 28.78 -10.79
N ILE A 59 14.04 28.21 -9.60
CA ILE A 59 12.98 27.87 -8.65
C ILE A 59 12.23 29.13 -8.23
N VAL A 60 12.95 30.19 -7.85
CA VAL A 60 12.34 31.47 -7.46
C VAL A 60 11.56 32.08 -8.62
N HIS A 61 12.14 32.10 -9.82
CA HIS A 61 11.47 32.57 -11.03
C HIS A 61 10.17 31.79 -11.30
N HIS A 62 10.18 30.47 -11.17
CA HIS A 62 8.99 29.64 -11.39
C HIS A 62 7.91 29.89 -10.33
N LEU A 63 8.30 30.07 -9.06
CA LEU A 63 7.37 30.43 -7.99
C LEU A 63 6.71 31.79 -8.28
N GLU A 64 7.51 32.80 -8.61
CA GLU A 64 7.03 34.15 -8.87
C GLU A 64 6.08 34.21 -10.07
N ALA A 65 6.31 33.40 -11.10
CA ALA A 65 5.44 33.30 -12.26
C ALA A 65 4.07 32.68 -11.95
N LYS A 66 4.00 31.77 -10.98
CA LYS A 66 2.79 30.95 -10.69
C LYS A 66 2.18 31.18 -9.30
N LYS A 67 2.71 32.10 -8.49
CA LYS A 67 2.26 32.37 -7.10
C LYS A 67 0.83 32.91 -6.98
N VAL A 68 0.07 33.08 -8.05
CA VAL A 68 -1.35 33.47 -7.97
C VAL A 68 -2.26 32.22 -7.97
N GLU A 69 -1.72 31.06 -8.37
CA GLU A 69 -2.43 29.78 -8.37
C GLU A 69 -2.44 29.15 -6.96
N ASN A 70 -3.61 29.03 -6.35
CA ASN A 70 -3.74 28.56 -4.96
C ASN A 70 -3.25 27.12 -4.77
N ASP A 71 -3.54 26.22 -5.70
CA ASP A 71 -3.15 24.80 -5.60
C ASP A 71 -1.67 24.54 -5.96
N PHE A 72 -1.03 25.51 -6.61
CA PHE A 72 0.36 25.43 -6.99
C PHE A 72 1.28 25.63 -5.79
N LYS A 73 1.00 26.62 -4.92
CA LYS A 73 1.89 26.98 -3.80
C LYS A 73 2.19 25.83 -2.86
N PRO A 74 1.20 25.11 -2.28
CA PRO A 74 1.49 24.05 -1.31
C PRO A 74 2.36 22.96 -1.92
N ALA A 75 2.04 22.56 -3.16
CA ALA A 75 2.77 21.53 -3.88
C ALA A 75 4.20 21.95 -4.20
N PHE A 76 4.36 23.17 -4.72
CA PHE A 76 5.66 23.68 -5.14
C PHE A 76 6.57 23.97 -3.95
N CYS A 77 6.06 24.55 -2.86
CA CYS A 77 6.85 24.76 -1.65
C CYS A 77 7.34 23.44 -1.03
N LYS A 78 6.51 22.38 -1.04
CA LYS A 78 6.92 21.03 -0.63
C LYS A 78 7.99 20.44 -1.55
N TYR A 79 7.90 20.70 -2.86
CA TYR A 79 8.96 20.36 -3.80
C TYR A 79 10.27 21.12 -3.50
N ILE A 80 10.21 22.41 -3.16
CA ILE A 80 11.40 23.20 -2.78
C ILE A 80 12.09 22.59 -1.55
N ASN A 81 11.32 22.21 -0.52
CA ASN A 81 11.86 21.49 0.64
C ASN A 81 12.57 20.21 0.17
N TYR A 82 11.89 19.36 -0.59
CA TYR A 82 12.47 18.11 -1.11
C TYR A 82 13.76 18.34 -1.91
N TRP A 83 13.75 19.28 -2.86
CA TRP A 83 14.91 19.62 -3.68
C TRP A 83 16.10 20.10 -2.84
N LEU A 84 15.85 20.95 -1.84
CA LEU A 84 16.91 21.42 -0.97
C LEU A 84 17.49 20.26 -0.15
N TYR A 85 16.64 19.39 0.40
CA TYR A 85 17.10 18.20 1.12
C TYR A 85 17.88 17.24 0.24
N ASP A 86 17.43 17.01 -1.01
CA ASP A 86 18.13 16.18 -1.98
C ASP A 86 19.50 16.76 -2.34
N THR A 87 19.56 18.08 -2.55
CA THR A 87 20.81 18.80 -2.88
C THR A 87 21.80 18.77 -1.73
N LEU A 88 21.31 18.80 -0.49
CA LEU A 88 22.13 18.83 0.72
C LEU A 88 22.25 17.44 1.38
N LYS A 89 21.84 16.35 0.74
CA LYS A 89 21.73 15.04 1.39
C LYS A 89 23.06 14.48 1.89
N ASP A 90 24.13 14.79 1.16
CA ASP A 90 25.49 14.35 1.43
C ASP A 90 26.25 15.31 2.37
N ILE A 91 25.62 16.43 2.76
CA ILE A 91 26.14 17.32 3.80
C ILE A 91 25.80 16.76 5.18
N ASP A 92 26.76 16.89 6.11
CA ASP A 92 26.73 16.51 7.54
C ASP A 92 25.35 16.61 8.23
N SER A 93 25.20 15.81 9.31
CA SER A 93 24.09 15.65 10.28
C SER A 93 22.75 16.38 10.04
N PHE A 94 21.64 15.67 10.28
CA PHE A 94 20.28 16.20 10.13
C PHE A 94 20.00 17.52 10.85
N SER A 95 20.67 17.79 11.98
CA SER A 95 20.57 19.06 12.70
C SER A 95 21.00 20.25 11.84
N LYS A 96 22.10 20.12 11.10
CA LYS A 96 22.59 21.16 10.19
C LYS A 96 21.62 21.40 9.03
N LYS A 97 20.93 20.35 8.55
CA LYS A 97 19.96 20.48 7.45
C LYS A 97 18.77 21.39 7.80
N ASN A 98 18.30 21.34 9.05
CA ASN A 98 17.23 22.24 9.51
C ASN A 98 17.65 23.69 9.59
N GLU A 99 18.86 23.94 10.11
CA GLU A 99 19.43 25.27 10.15
C GLU A 99 19.64 25.83 8.74
N LEU A 100 20.09 24.99 7.80
CA LEU A 100 20.23 25.34 6.39
C LEU A 100 18.88 25.64 5.74
N LEU A 101 17.85 24.85 6.02
CA LEU A 101 16.48 25.09 5.53
C LEU A 101 15.94 26.43 6.03
N ASN A 102 16.12 26.74 7.31
CA ASN A 102 15.70 28.03 7.88
C ASN A 102 16.45 29.18 7.21
N ALA A 103 17.78 29.09 7.17
CA ALA A 103 18.62 30.11 6.56
C ALA A 103 18.30 30.32 5.07
N PHE A 104 17.90 29.27 4.35
CA PHE A 104 17.49 29.34 2.96
C PHE A 104 16.25 30.22 2.78
N TYR A 105 15.19 29.95 3.56
CA TYR A 105 13.97 30.75 3.52
C TYR A 105 14.16 32.17 4.07
N ASP A 106 15.03 32.36 5.07
CA ASP A 106 15.32 33.69 5.63
C ASP A 106 16.15 34.56 4.68
N THR A 107 17.04 33.95 3.88
CA THR A 107 17.92 34.68 2.97
C THR A 107 17.21 35.06 1.67
N ILE A 108 16.29 34.23 1.19
CA ILE A 108 15.64 34.42 -0.12
C ILE A 108 14.20 34.87 0.10
N GLY A 109 13.99 36.19 0.15
CA GLY A 109 12.71 36.79 0.55
C GLY A 109 11.51 36.37 -0.32
N ASN A 110 11.73 36.08 -1.61
CA ASN A 110 10.69 35.57 -2.51
C ASN A 110 10.09 34.23 -2.05
N LEU A 111 10.85 33.44 -1.28
CA LEU A 111 10.41 32.15 -0.77
C LEU A 111 9.65 32.25 0.57
N ASN A 112 9.43 33.46 1.10
CA ASN A 112 8.69 33.64 2.35
C ASN A 112 7.28 33.05 2.32
N VAL A 113 6.64 33.04 1.14
CA VAL A 113 5.32 32.39 0.94
C VAL A 113 5.35 30.88 1.20
N CYS A 114 6.53 30.27 1.21
CA CYS A 114 6.71 28.85 1.49
C CYS A 114 6.96 28.53 2.97
N GLN A 115 7.10 29.53 3.85
CA GLN A 115 7.37 29.29 5.27
C GLN A 115 6.28 28.45 5.94
N ASP A 116 5.00 28.70 5.59
CA ASP A 116 3.86 27.95 6.12
C ASP A 116 3.84 26.47 5.67
N TYR A 117 4.58 26.13 4.61
CA TYR A 117 4.69 24.77 4.08
C TYR A 117 6.05 24.13 4.41
N LYS A 118 6.88 24.80 5.21
CA LYS A 118 8.19 24.30 5.60
C LYS A 118 8.04 23.04 6.44
N LYS A 119 8.49 21.91 5.90
CA LYS A 119 8.49 20.63 6.62
C LYS A 119 9.90 20.13 6.82
N HIS A 120 10.15 19.63 8.03
CA HIS A 120 11.31 18.82 8.29
C HIS A 120 11.21 17.52 7.48
N ILE A 121 12.29 17.18 6.77
CA ILE A 121 12.45 15.91 6.07
C ILE A 121 13.63 15.19 6.73
N ASP A 122 13.35 14.15 7.52
CA ASP A 122 14.40 13.28 8.04
C ASP A 122 14.90 12.30 6.97
N LYS A 123 15.83 11.42 7.35
CA LYS A 123 16.42 10.44 6.42
C LYS A 123 15.38 9.53 5.78
N ASP A 124 14.48 9.02 6.60
CA ASP A 124 13.56 7.96 6.22
C ASP A 124 12.45 8.55 5.34
N ILE A 125 11.94 9.72 5.71
CA ILE A 125 11.03 10.50 4.86
C ILE A 125 11.71 10.83 3.53
N TYR A 126 12.95 11.34 3.53
CA TYR A 126 13.66 11.64 2.28
C TYR A 126 13.80 10.41 1.37
N ILE A 127 14.18 9.25 1.93
CA ILE A 127 14.31 8.00 1.16
C ILE A 127 12.99 7.65 0.50
N GLU A 128 11.88 7.69 1.25
CA GLU A 128 10.55 7.40 0.72
C GLU A 128 10.10 8.41 -0.35
N LEU A 129 10.35 9.72 -0.14
CA LEU A 129 10.03 10.74 -1.13
C LEU A 129 10.83 10.55 -2.43
N ASN A 130 12.10 10.19 -2.33
CA ASN A 130 12.97 9.95 -3.49
C ASN A 130 12.55 8.70 -4.27
N GLU A 131 12.12 7.64 -3.58
CA GLU A 131 11.54 6.44 -4.21
C GLU A 131 10.28 6.79 -5.02
N LEU A 132 9.34 7.53 -4.41
CA LEU A 132 8.13 7.99 -5.10
C LEU A 132 8.45 8.96 -6.24
N TYR A 133 9.43 9.85 -6.06
CA TYR A 133 9.89 10.76 -7.11
C TYR A 133 10.32 9.98 -8.35
N LYS A 134 11.20 8.98 -8.19
CA LYS A 134 11.68 8.13 -9.30
C LYS A 134 10.53 7.36 -9.95
N LEU A 135 9.63 6.84 -9.13
CA LEU A 135 8.44 6.14 -9.62
C LEU A 135 7.58 7.03 -10.53
N HIS A 136 7.29 8.26 -10.10
CA HIS A 136 6.51 9.21 -10.91
C HIS A 136 7.30 9.75 -12.11
N GLU A 137 8.62 9.79 -12.04
CA GLU A 137 9.46 10.12 -13.20
C GLU A 137 9.27 9.08 -14.32
N HIS A 138 9.29 7.79 -14.01
CA HIS A 138 8.96 6.73 -14.96
C HIS A 138 7.56 6.90 -15.55
N LEU A 139 6.57 7.23 -14.73
CA LEU A 139 5.20 7.45 -15.20
C LEU A 139 5.09 8.61 -16.20
N ILE A 140 5.75 9.73 -15.91
CA ILE A 140 5.75 10.90 -16.80
C ILE A 140 6.45 10.56 -18.11
N LYS A 141 7.58 9.86 -18.07
CA LYS A 141 8.31 9.44 -19.28
C LYS A 141 7.50 8.41 -20.09
N TYR A 142 6.78 7.52 -19.42
CA TYR A 142 5.85 6.58 -20.06
C TYR A 142 4.70 7.31 -20.78
N LYS A 143 4.06 8.26 -20.10
CA LYS A 143 2.94 9.06 -20.64
C LYS A 143 3.32 10.00 -21.80
N LYS A 144 4.59 10.40 -21.93
CA LYS A 144 5.09 11.30 -22.98
C LYS A 144 5.12 10.66 -24.39
N GLY A 145 4.78 9.37 -24.55
CA GLY A 145 4.92 8.55 -25.76
C GLY A 145 4.23 9.01 -27.05
N SER A 146 4.65 10.16 -27.61
CA SER A 146 4.24 10.68 -28.93
C SER A 146 5.42 11.09 -29.84
N THR A 147 6.68 10.95 -29.41
CA THR A 147 7.86 11.13 -30.26
C THR A 147 8.44 9.78 -30.75
N PRO A 148 9.20 9.74 -31.87
CA PRO A 148 9.43 8.52 -32.66
C PRO A 148 10.25 7.39 -32.01
N GLU A 149 10.80 7.58 -30.81
CA GLU A 149 11.65 6.58 -30.15
C GLU A 149 10.81 5.59 -29.35
N GLN A 150 10.21 4.64 -30.07
CA GLN A 150 9.17 3.77 -29.53
C GLN A 150 9.65 2.87 -28.38
N GLN A 151 10.94 2.60 -28.29
CA GLN A 151 11.52 1.66 -27.34
C GLN A 151 11.72 2.26 -25.93
N ASN A 152 11.81 3.59 -25.82
CA ASN A 152 12.21 4.23 -24.56
C ASN A 152 11.04 4.36 -23.56
N TYR A 153 9.83 4.69 -24.02
CA TYR A 153 8.69 4.87 -23.10
C TYR A 153 8.10 3.54 -22.60
N CYS A 154 8.14 2.45 -23.39
CA CYS A 154 7.74 1.12 -22.91
C CYS A 154 8.67 0.59 -21.82
N ASN A 155 9.98 0.90 -21.89
CA ASN A 155 10.91 0.56 -20.82
C ASN A 155 10.53 1.26 -19.52
N HIS A 156 10.16 2.54 -19.56
CA HIS A 156 9.68 3.25 -18.38
C HIS A 156 8.35 2.70 -17.84
N ALA A 157 7.45 2.21 -18.71
CA ALA A 157 6.25 1.50 -18.27
C ALA A 157 6.61 0.27 -17.43
N LYS A 158 7.53 -0.56 -17.97
CA LYS A 158 8.00 -1.78 -17.32
C LYS A 158 8.72 -1.49 -16.00
N GLU A 159 9.72 -0.60 -16.03
CA GLU A 159 10.53 -0.22 -14.88
C GLU A 159 9.66 0.41 -13.78
N GLY A 160 8.75 1.32 -14.13
CA GLY A 160 7.80 1.91 -13.19
C GLY A 160 6.90 0.85 -12.54
N ALA A 161 6.39 -0.10 -13.32
CA ALA A 161 5.56 -1.19 -12.80
C ALA A 161 6.35 -2.18 -11.92
N GLU A 162 7.62 -2.45 -12.23
CA GLU A 162 8.50 -3.27 -11.38
C GLU A 162 8.85 -2.57 -10.06
N LEU A 163 9.16 -1.28 -10.13
CA LEU A 163 9.46 -0.46 -8.96
C LEU A 163 8.25 -0.35 -8.03
N TYR A 164 7.05 -0.12 -8.58
CA TYR A 164 5.79 -0.13 -7.83
C TYR A 164 5.59 -1.45 -7.05
N GLU A 165 5.72 -2.60 -7.72
CA GLU A 165 5.51 -3.91 -7.07
C GLU A 165 6.50 -4.14 -5.93
N SER A 166 7.75 -3.71 -6.11
CA SER A 166 8.77 -3.77 -5.05
C SER A 166 8.33 -2.93 -3.84
N HIS A 167 7.88 -1.70 -4.06
CA HIS A 167 7.44 -0.82 -2.98
C HIS A 167 6.17 -1.32 -2.28
N VAL A 168 5.19 -1.84 -3.02
CA VAL A 168 3.96 -2.42 -2.42
C VAL A 168 4.32 -3.60 -1.53
N ARG A 169 5.14 -4.54 -2.03
CA ARG A 169 5.55 -5.73 -1.27
C ARG A 169 6.29 -5.38 0.01
N ASN A 170 7.21 -4.42 -0.06
CA ASN A 170 8.14 -4.15 1.03
C ASN A 170 7.59 -3.16 2.06
N LYS A 171 6.77 -2.18 1.65
CA LYS A 171 6.36 -1.05 2.51
C LYS A 171 4.84 -0.95 2.73
N CYS A 172 4.02 -1.47 1.82
CA CYS A 172 2.57 -1.28 1.86
C CYS A 172 1.75 -2.56 2.05
N ARG A 173 2.41 -3.69 2.30
CA ARG A 173 1.74 -4.95 2.67
C ARG A 173 0.95 -4.86 3.97
N TRP A 174 1.41 -4.02 4.91
CA TRP A 174 0.76 -3.76 6.21
C TRP A 174 0.34 -2.30 6.38
N VAL A 175 0.44 -1.48 5.33
CA VAL A 175 0.10 -0.04 5.33
C VAL A 175 0.75 0.70 6.51
N TYR A 176 2.06 0.51 6.72
CA TYR A 176 2.79 1.12 7.83
C TYR A 176 2.81 2.65 7.74
N ASN A 177 3.01 3.18 6.53
CA ASN A 177 2.89 4.59 6.22
C ASN A 177 1.71 4.81 5.27
N PRO A 178 0.51 5.14 5.78
CA PRO A 178 -0.70 5.31 4.96
C PRO A 178 -0.56 6.38 3.88
N ASP A 179 0.18 7.45 4.15
CA ASP A 179 0.38 8.55 3.21
C ASP A 179 1.28 8.12 2.05
N TYR A 180 2.38 7.42 2.34
CA TYR A 180 3.24 6.82 1.31
C TYR A 180 2.46 5.82 0.45
N CYS A 181 1.69 4.94 1.09
CA CYS A 181 0.88 3.94 0.39
C CYS A 181 -0.25 4.56 -0.43
N SER A 182 -0.84 5.68 0.02
CA SER A 182 -1.78 6.45 -0.78
C SER A 182 -1.13 7.06 -2.02
N SER A 183 0.13 7.50 -1.94
CA SER A 183 0.88 7.96 -3.12
C SER A 183 1.13 6.83 -4.12
N LEU A 184 1.43 5.60 -3.66
CA LEU A 184 1.52 4.44 -4.54
C LEU A 184 0.17 4.14 -5.21
N GLU A 185 -0.93 4.18 -4.46
CA GLU A 185 -2.27 3.96 -5.02
C GLU A 185 -2.60 4.99 -6.12
N LYS A 186 -2.22 6.26 -5.93
CA LYS A 186 -2.33 7.30 -6.98
C LYS A 186 -1.52 6.94 -8.23
N PHE A 187 -0.27 6.51 -8.06
CA PHE A 187 0.53 6.02 -9.20
C PHE A 187 -0.17 4.87 -9.92
N LYS A 188 -0.67 3.86 -9.20
CA LYS A 188 -1.37 2.71 -9.80
C LYS A 188 -2.53 3.15 -10.66
N ASN A 189 -3.40 4.00 -10.12
CA ASN A 189 -4.56 4.51 -10.84
C ASN A 189 -4.17 5.24 -12.11
N GLU A 190 -3.16 6.11 -12.04
CA GLU A 190 -2.69 6.84 -13.22
C GLU A 190 -2.01 5.96 -14.26
N TYR A 191 -1.20 4.98 -13.82
CA TYR A 191 -0.53 4.02 -14.69
C TYR A 191 -1.55 3.13 -15.40
N GLU A 192 -2.51 2.55 -14.66
CA GLU A 192 -3.51 1.64 -15.23
C GLU A 192 -4.49 2.36 -16.15
N ASN A 193 -4.84 3.61 -15.84
CA ASN A 193 -5.64 4.45 -16.73
C ASN A 193 -4.91 4.68 -18.06
N HIS A 194 -3.63 5.08 -18.04
CA HIS A 194 -2.87 5.28 -19.28
C HIS A 194 -2.71 3.96 -20.06
N ARG A 195 -2.31 2.89 -19.37
CA ARG A 195 -2.19 1.53 -19.92
C ARG A 195 -3.47 1.06 -20.60
N SER A 196 -4.65 1.40 -20.08
CA SER A 196 -5.93 0.97 -20.68
C SER A 196 -6.15 1.48 -22.11
N THR A 197 -5.47 2.58 -22.46
CA THR A 197 -5.56 3.22 -23.78
C THR A 197 -4.34 2.96 -24.66
N ASP A 198 -3.23 2.49 -24.08
CA ASP A 198 -1.97 2.28 -24.79
C ASP A 198 -1.92 0.89 -25.43
N THR A 199 -1.90 0.85 -26.76
CA THR A 199 -1.80 -0.39 -27.54
C THR A 199 -0.39 -0.76 -27.96
N LYS A 200 0.61 0.09 -27.67
CA LYS A 200 1.97 -0.05 -28.20
C LYS A 200 2.91 -0.80 -27.25
N CYS A 201 2.71 -0.68 -25.93
CA CYS A 201 3.56 -1.32 -24.93
C CYS A 201 2.99 -2.62 -24.34
N LEU A 202 2.09 -3.33 -25.05
CA LEU A 202 1.32 -4.45 -24.52
C LEU A 202 2.15 -5.52 -23.80
N GLU A 203 3.33 -5.86 -24.32
CA GLU A 203 4.23 -6.86 -23.73
C GLU A 203 4.97 -6.36 -22.47
N SER A 204 5.17 -5.05 -22.34
CA SER A 204 5.90 -4.42 -21.22
C SER A 204 4.98 -4.07 -20.05
N MET A 205 3.67 -4.00 -20.29
CA MET A 205 2.68 -3.52 -19.33
C MET A 205 2.02 -4.66 -18.56
N LYS A 206 2.06 -4.61 -17.22
CA LYS A 206 1.30 -5.50 -16.33
C LYS A 206 0.23 -4.75 -15.53
N TYR A 207 -0.79 -5.47 -15.07
CA TYR A 207 -1.67 -4.98 -14.01
C TYR A 207 -0.92 -4.93 -12.68
N LEU A 208 -1.23 -3.94 -11.86
CA LEU A 208 -0.51 -3.69 -10.62
C LEU A 208 -1.28 -4.24 -9.41
N THR A 209 -0.55 -4.77 -8.44
CA THR A 209 -1.11 -5.28 -7.18
C THR A 209 -1.76 -4.14 -6.38
N PRO A 210 -2.97 -4.31 -5.81
CA PRO A 210 -3.57 -3.31 -4.93
C PRO A 210 -2.73 -3.07 -3.67
N VAL A 211 -2.69 -1.82 -3.19
CA VAL A 211 -2.09 -1.49 -1.90
C VAL A 211 -2.80 -2.25 -0.77
N GLY A 212 -2.04 -2.73 0.22
CA GLY A 212 -2.57 -3.53 1.33
C GLY A 212 -2.92 -4.98 0.97
N TYR A 213 -2.66 -5.42 -0.26
CA TYR A 213 -2.83 -6.83 -0.62
C TYR A 213 -1.82 -7.71 0.15
N ASN A 214 -2.34 -8.57 1.03
CA ASN A 214 -1.54 -9.44 1.88
C ASN A 214 -2.18 -10.84 1.96
N PRO A 215 -1.85 -11.75 1.02
CA PRO A 215 -2.54 -13.03 0.91
C PRO A 215 -2.38 -13.90 2.16
N GLU A 216 -1.22 -13.86 2.84
CA GLU A 216 -1.00 -14.60 4.08
C GLU A 216 -1.88 -14.06 5.22
N ALA A 217 -2.00 -12.73 5.37
CA ALA A 217 -2.87 -12.14 6.37
C ALA A 217 -4.35 -12.45 6.07
N TYR A 218 -4.77 -12.34 4.81
CA TYR A 218 -6.13 -12.72 4.40
C TYR A 218 -6.42 -14.20 4.68
N PHE A 219 -5.47 -15.08 4.39
CA PHE A 219 -5.58 -16.50 4.69
C PHE A 219 -5.70 -16.77 6.20
N LEU A 220 -4.87 -16.10 7.03
CA LEU A 220 -4.93 -16.23 8.49
C LEU A 220 -6.24 -15.68 9.07
N ILE A 221 -6.71 -14.51 8.59
CA ILE A 221 -7.97 -13.90 9.00
C ILE A 221 -9.14 -14.83 8.63
N ALA A 222 -9.16 -15.36 7.42
CA ALA A 222 -10.20 -16.29 6.98
C ALA A 222 -10.19 -17.58 7.83
N THR A 223 -9.00 -18.13 8.09
CA THR A 223 -8.83 -19.33 8.92
C THR A 223 -9.32 -19.09 10.36
N PHE A 224 -8.96 -17.94 10.95
CA PHE A 224 -9.38 -17.56 12.28
C PHE A 224 -10.89 -17.33 12.36
N ALA A 225 -11.48 -16.66 11.37
CA ALA A 225 -12.93 -16.46 11.26
C ALA A 225 -13.67 -17.81 11.18
N MET A 226 -13.20 -18.74 10.34
CA MET A 226 -13.78 -20.08 10.22
C MET A 226 -13.65 -20.88 11.52
N SER A 227 -12.52 -20.74 12.23
CA SER A 227 -12.31 -21.35 13.54
C SER A 227 -13.30 -20.82 14.59
N ILE A 228 -13.46 -19.49 14.69
CA ILE A 228 -14.45 -18.86 15.59
C ILE A 228 -15.85 -19.37 15.30
N ILE A 229 -16.25 -19.38 14.02
CA ILE A 229 -17.56 -19.87 13.61
C ILE A 229 -17.76 -21.33 14.06
N SER A 230 -16.74 -22.17 13.88
CA SER A 230 -16.78 -23.58 14.31
C SER A 230 -16.92 -23.72 15.83
N PHE A 231 -16.16 -22.95 16.61
CA PHE A 231 -16.28 -22.94 18.08
C PHE A 231 -17.65 -22.45 18.55
N VAL A 232 -18.21 -21.43 17.91
CA VAL A 232 -19.55 -20.91 18.19
C VAL A 232 -20.60 -21.99 17.91
N PHE A 233 -20.51 -22.73 16.80
CA PHE A 233 -21.39 -23.86 16.51
C PHE A 233 -21.26 -24.99 17.55
N ILE A 234 -20.05 -25.35 17.97
CA ILE A 234 -19.82 -26.36 19.01
C ILE A 234 -20.40 -25.90 20.35
N TYR A 235 -20.20 -24.64 20.72
CA TYR A 235 -20.76 -24.05 21.93
C TYR A 235 -22.27 -24.08 21.89
N PHE A 236 -22.90 -23.64 20.80
CA PHE A 236 -24.35 -23.71 20.66
C PHE A 236 -24.89 -25.14 20.66
N TYR A 237 -24.20 -26.09 20.01
CA TYR A 237 -24.56 -27.49 20.03
C TYR A 237 -24.53 -28.09 21.46
N LYS A 238 -23.53 -27.72 22.27
CA LYS A 238 -23.36 -28.25 23.63
C LYS A 238 -24.24 -27.54 24.67
N PHE A 239 -24.47 -26.24 24.55
CA PHE A 239 -25.07 -25.41 25.60
C PHE A 239 -26.46 -24.83 25.27
N THR A 240 -26.89 -24.89 24.01
CA THR A 240 -28.27 -24.53 23.64
C THR A 240 -29.09 -25.81 23.56
N SER A 241 -30.32 -25.79 24.06
CA SER A 241 -31.24 -26.94 24.14
C SER A 241 -31.68 -27.53 22.78
N PHE A 242 -31.03 -27.12 21.68
CA PHE A 242 -31.19 -27.69 20.35
C PHE A 242 -30.69 -29.14 20.25
N GLY A 243 -29.73 -29.56 21.08
CA GLY A 243 -29.37 -30.99 21.21
C GLY A 243 -30.52 -31.88 21.70
N SER A 244 -31.47 -31.32 22.46
CA SER A 244 -32.74 -31.98 22.84
C SER A 244 -33.86 -31.82 21.80
N TRP A 245 -33.73 -30.87 20.87
CA TRP A 245 -34.69 -30.63 19.78
C TRP A 245 -34.40 -31.47 18.53
N LEU A 246 -33.13 -31.68 18.20
CA LEU A 246 -32.67 -32.52 17.08
C LEU A 246 -32.62 -34.02 17.38
N ARG A 247 -32.82 -34.46 18.64
CA ARG A 247 -33.17 -35.87 18.87
C ARG A 247 -34.55 -36.09 18.28
N PRO A 248 -34.73 -36.95 17.27
CA PRO A 248 -36.06 -37.44 16.97
C PRO A 248 -36.53 -38.12 18.26
N ARG A 249 -37.56 -37.57 18.91
CA ARG A 249 -38.34 -38.35 19.85
C ARG A 249 -38.94 -39.48 19.03
N LEU A 250 -38.21 -40.60 18.92
CA LEU A 250 -38.75 -41.85 18.40
C LEU A 250 -40.01 -42.14 19.23
N PRO A 251 -41.21 -42.10 18.63
CA PRO A 251 -42.43 -42.39 19.35
C PRO A 251 -42.41 -43.89 19.69
N GLY A 252 -42.17 -44.24 20.96
CA GLY A 252 -42.26 -45.64 21.39
C GLY A 252 -41.40 -46.10 22.58
N GLY A 253 -40.57 -45.23 23.16
CA GLY A 253 -39.61 -45.64 24.20
C GLY A 253 -40.21 -46.24 25.48
N LYS A 254 -41.45 -45.90 25.86
CA LYS A 254 -42.06 -46.36 27.12
C LYS A 254 -42.83 -47.68 27.04
N ASN A 255 -43.23 -48.12 25.83
CA ASN A 255 -44.01 -49.36 25.65
C ASN A 255 -43.15 -50.59 25.36
N LYS A 256 -41.95 -50.42 24.80
CA LYS A 256 -41.07 -51.56 24.48
C LYS A 256 -40.41 -52.16 25.73
N THR A 257 -40.01 -51.35 26.70
CA THR A 257 -39.43 -51.82 27.98
C THR A 257 -40.45 -52.62 28.79
N LYS A 258 -41.68 -52.11 28.95
CA LYS A 258 -42.76 -52.87 29.61
C LYS A 258 -43.11 -54.17 28.88
N LYS A 259 -43.06 -54.19 27.54
CA LYS A 259 -43.32 -55.41 26.75
C LYS A 259 -42.19 -56.44 26.86
N LEU A 260 -40.94 -55.99 27.01
CA LEU A 260 -39.79 -56.86 27.22
C LEU A 260 -39.78 -57.44 28.64
N GLU A 261 -40.08 -56.61 29.64
CA GLU A 261 -40.15 -57.00 31.05
C GLU A 261 -41.29 -58.00 31.30
N LYS A 262 -42.45 -57.78 30.65
CA LYS A 262 -43.57 -58.74 30.67
C LYS A 262 -43.23 -60.06 29.99
N LYS A 263 -42.51 -60.03 28.85
CA LYS A 263 -42.01 -61.25 28.20
C LYS A 263 -40.98 -62.02 29.05
N ILE A 264 -40.12 -61.31 29.77
CA ILE A 264 -39.12 -61.92 30.67
C ILE A 264 -39.80 -62.55 31.89
N GLN A 265 -40.88 -61.95 32.41
CA GLN A 265 -41.69 -62.57 33.48
C GLN A 265 -42.49 -63.78 32.99
N GLU A 266 -43.05 -63.73 31.77
CA GLU A 266 -43.73 -64.88 31.16
C GLU A 266 -42.79 -66.07 30.93
N PHE A 267 -41.54 -65.83 30.52
CA PHE A 267 -40.51 -66.87 30.37
C PHE A 267 -40.02 -67.48 31.69
N LYS A 268 -40.14 -66.77 32.82
CA LYS A 268 -39.77 -67.28 34.14
C LYS A 268 -40.85 -68.14 34.80
N ASN A 269 -42.08 -68.09 34.31
CA ASN A 269 -43.24 -68.74 34.92
C ASN A 269 -43.75 -69.99 34.18
N THR A 270 -43.06 -70.44 33.12
CA THR A 270 -43.38 -71.71 32.47
C THR A 270 -42.71 -72.87 33.20
N PRO A 271 -43.47 -73.85 33.75
CA PRO A 271 -42.89 -75.03 34.35
C PRO A 271 -42.27 -75.93 33.27
N ASP A 272 -41.08 -76.43 33.59
CA ASP A 272 -40.32 -77.39 32.80
C ASP A 272 -41.14 -78.68 32.59
N VAL A 273 -41.60 -78.91 31.36
CA VAL A 273 -42.22 -80.18 30.94
C VAL A 273 -41.30 -80.85 29.94
N ARG A 274 -40.63 -81.89 30.45
CA ARG A 274 -39.84 -82.89 29.74
C ARG A 274 -40.59 -83.54 28.55
N ASN A 275 -39.76 -84.00 27.60
CA ASN A 275 -39.97 -85.07 26.61
C ASN A 275 -40.75 -84.79 25.32
N GLY A 276 -40.04 -84.83 24.19
CA GLY A 276 -40.65 -84.94 22.85
C GLY A 276 -39.64 -84.85 21.68
N ARG A 277 -38.98 -85.98 21.37
CA ARG A 277 -38.39 -86.45 20.09
C ARG A 277 -38.41 -85.53 18.83
N TYR A 278 -37.20 -85.33 18.25
CA TYR A 278 -36.77 -85.16 16.83
C TYR A 278 -37.56 -84.19 15.90
N THR A 279 -36.97 -83.39 15.00
CA THR A 279 -36.04 -83.72 13.90
C THR A 279 -35.29 -82.47 13.39
N LEU A 280 -34.02 -82.64 13.02
CA LEU A 280 -33.21 -81.67 12.26
C LEU A 280 -33.37 -81.95 10.75
N PRO A 281 -33.76 -80.97 9.91
CA PRO A 281 -33.53 -81.05 8.49
C PRO A 281 -32.22 -80.31 8.13
N TYR A 282 -31.22 -81.10 7.75
CA TYR A 282 -30.07 -80.67 6.97
C TYR A 282 -30.57 -80.30 5.56
N HIS A 283 -30.20 -79.13 5.04
CA HIS A 283 -30.26 -78.87 3.60
C HIS A 283 -28.88 -78.44 3.11
N SER A 284 -28.27 -79.37 2.37
CA SER A 284 -27.08 -79.22 1.56
C SER A 284 -27.32 -78.31 0.36
N SER A 285 -26.33 -77.49 0.06
CA SER A 285 -26.09 -76.82 -1.23
C SER A 285 -25.96 -77.83 -2.38
N TYR A 286 -26.46 -77.48 -3.57
CA TYR A 286 -25.78 -77.56 -4.89
C TYR A 286 -26.75 -77.19 -6.03
N SER A 287 -26.52 -76.07 -6.72
CA SER A 287 -26.07 -76.00 -8.13
C SER A 287 -25.67 -74.55 -8.44
#